data_AF-A0A1E5UJT8-F1
#
_entry.id   AF-A0A1E5UJT8-F1
#
_cell.length_a   1.000
_cell.length_b   1.000
_cell.length_c   1.000
_cell.angle_alpha   90.00
_cell.angle_beta   90.00
_cell.angle_gamma   90.00
#
_symmetry.space_group_name_H-M   'P 1'
#
loop_
_entity.id
_entity.type
_entity.pdbx_description
1 polymer ?
#
loop_
_entity_poly.entity_id
_entity_poly.type
_entity_poly.pdbx_seq_one_letter_code
_entity_poly.pdbx_strand_id
1 'polypeptide(L)'
;MKIADSNKGWRSEWFYVANPPMSLPPFSERLAQRLLNWEWGPDEDERRMWTGPMSMQLGELKGAGLSGVKVMWTFFEWRVHPLRARVHPLFRYTGAGDPTRMSLDELTPAEVRSRVWTVIRRAEITLELDHLQAGTALVPAARHAGNDPVPVSSVTSLRSVPSYLHL
;
A
#
# COMPACT_ATOMS: atom_id res chain seq x y z
N MET A 1 -11.25 21.55 -6.80
CA MET A 1 -11.05 20.70 -5.62
C MET A 1 -9.79 21.20 -4.91
N LYS A 2 -9.90 21.83 -3.73
CA LYS A 2 -8.75 22.29 -2.95
C LYS A 2 -8.22 21.10 -2.14
N ILE A 3 -6.97 20.72 -2.34
CA ILE A 3 -6.28 19.74 -1.50
C ILE A 3 -5.85 20.50 -0.23
N ALA A 4 -6.00 19.89 0.94
CA ALA A 4 -5.56 20.49 2.19
C ALA A 4 -4.03 20.51 2.26
N ASP A 5 -3.44 21.68 2.50
CA ASP A 5 -1.98 21.90 2.52
C ASP A 5 -1.30 21.39 3.82
N SER A 6 -2.00 20.62 4.66
CA SER A 6 -1.55 20.28 6.00
C SER A 6 -1.64 18.80 6.31
N ASN A 7 -0.49 18.22 6.62
CA ASN A 7 -0.28 16.82 6.96
C ASN A 7 -0.55 16.55 8.46
N LYS A 8 -1.14 17.51 9.19
CA LYS A 8 -1.47 17.34 10.61
C LYS A 8 -2.50 16.22 10.78
N GLY A 9 -2.23 15.28 11.68
CA GLY A 9 -3.05 14.09 11.94
C GLY A 9 -2.51 12.81 11.30
N TRP A 10 -1.62 12.89 10.30
CA TRP A 10 -1.15 11.72 9.57
C TRP A 10 -0.14 10.86 10.34
N ARG A 11 0.40 11.36 11.45
CA ARG A 11 1.49 10.67 12.19
C ARG A 11 1.04 9.43 12.96
N SER A 12 -0.26 9.25 13.25
CA SER A 12 -0.76 8.04 13.93
C SER A 12 -0.89 6.84 13.00
N GLU A 13 -0.96 7.06 11.69
CA GLU A 13 -1.28 6.02 10.69
C GLU A 13 -0.06 5.51 9.90
N TRP A 14 1.12 6.08 10.13
CA TRP A 14 2.33 5.75 9.39
C TRP A 14 3.46 5.30 10.32
N PHE A 15 4.24 4.30 9.88
CA PHE A 15 5.47 3.86 10.53
C PHE A 15 6.66 4.07 9.59
N TYR A 16 7.83 4.30 10.16
CA TYR A 16 9.07 4.42 9.40
C TYR A 16 9.63 3.03 9.10
N VAL A 17 10.04 2.81 7.85
CA VAL A 17 10.78 1.62 7.42
C VAL A 17 12.21 2.07 7.11
N ALA A 18 13.20 1.34 7.61
CA ALA A 18 14.60 1.61 7.30
C ALA A 18 14.84 1.49 5.79
N ASN A 19 15.74 2.31 5.25
CA ASN A 19 16.12 2.29 3.84
C ASN A 19 17.41 1.46 3.66
N PRO A 20 17.32 0.17 3.25
CA PRO A 20 18.48 -0.71 3.16
C PRO A 20 19.39 -0.37 1.96
N PRO A 21 20.58 -1.01 1.83
CA PRO A 21 21.42 -0.90 0.64
C PRO A 21 20.65 -1.35 -0.61
N MET A 22 20.69 -0.58 -1.70
CA MET A 22 19.60 -0.35 -2.70
C MET A 22 18.54 0.63 -2.20
N SER A 23 19.04 1.77 -1.70
CA SER A 23 18.22 2.82 -1.12
C SER A 23 17.19 3.35 -2.11
N LEU A 24 15.98 3.63 -1.61
CA LEU A 24 14.99 4.42 -2.33
C LEU A 24 15.65 5.72 -2.87
N PRO A 25 15.24 6.18 -4.05
CA PRO A 25 15.74 7.44 -4.59
C PRO A 25 15.47 8.58 -3.59
N PRO A 26 16.30 9.66 -3.61
CA PRO A 26 16.07 10.83 -2.77
C PRO A 26 14.63 11.32 -2.90
N PHE A 27 14.03 11.69 -1.76
CA PHE A 27 12.70 12.29 -1.78
C PHE A 27 12.74 13.54 -2.66
N SER A 28 11.90 13.56 -3.70
CA SER A 28 11.99 14.58 -4.75
C SER A 28 11.32 15.90 -4.38
N GLU A 29 10.62 15.98 -3.23
CA GLU A 29 9.75 17.07 -2.78
C GLU A 29 8.64 17.48 -3.76
N ARG A 30 8.58 16.83 -4.94
CA ARG A 30 7.57 17.07 -5.96
C ARG A 30 6.28 16.38 -5.55
N LEU A 31 5.22 17.17 -5.41
CA LEU A 31 3.87 16.62 -5.34
C LEU A 31 3.57 15.80 -6.60
N ALA A 32 2.82 14.71 -6.44
CA ALA A 32 2.33 13.93 -7.56
C ALA A 32 1.52 14.86 -8.48
N GLN A 33 2.06 15.15 -9.66
CA GLN A 33 1.36 15.94 -10.65
C GLN A 33 0.33 15.04 -11.33
N ARG A 34 -0.93 15.46 -11.36
CA ARG A 34 -1.97 14.76 -12.10
C ARG A 34 -1.57 14.74 -13.56
N LEU A 35 -1.21 13.57 -14.06
CA LEU A 35 -0.87 13.40 -15.46
C LEU A 35 -2.16 13.34 -16.31
N LEU A 36 -2.12 13.84 -17.54
CA LEU A 36 -3.27 13.77 -18.47
C LEU A 36 -3.72 12.32 -18.73
N ASN A 37 -2.79 11.36 -18.65
CA ASN A 37 -3.08 9.94 -18.82
C ASN A 37 -3.78 9.29 -17.63
N TRP A 38 -3.97 9.98 -16.51
CA TRP A 38 -4.85 9.49 -15.43
C TRP A 38 -6.33 9.57 -15.79
N GLU A 39 -6.71 10.34 -16.81
CA GLU A 39 -8.05 10.32 -17.38
C GLU A 39 -8.17 9.38 -18.58
N TRP A 40 -7.09 8.67 -18.95
CA TRP A 40 -7.17 7.64 -19.99
C TRP A 40 -7.94 6.45 -19.44
N GLY A 41 -9.23 6.44 -19.76
CA GLY A 41 -10.01 5.21 -19.81
C GLY A 41 -9.71 4.44 -21.09
N PRO A 42 -10.28 3.23 -21.24
CA PRO A 42 -10.22 2.52 -22.50
C PRO A 42 -10.79 3.38 -23.62
N ASP A 43 -10.14 3.38 -24.78
CA ASP A 43 -10.66 4.09 -25.96
C ASP A 43 -11.97 3.47 -26.46
N GLU A 44 -12.59 4.06 -27.49
CA GLU A 44 -13.89 3.59 -27.98
C GLU A 44 -13.85 2.15 -28.51
N ASP A 45 -12.77 1.78 -29.17
CA ASP A 45 -12.56 0.44 -29.72
C ASP A 45 -12.28 -0.58 -28.61
N GLU A 46 -11.43 -0.23 -27.65
CA GLU A 46 -11.17 -1.03 -26.45
C GLU A 46 -12.45 -1.22 -25.61
N ARG A 47 -13.25 -0.17 -25.45
CA ARG A 47 -14.51 -0.23 -24.71
C ARG A 47 -15.53 -1.12 -25.42
N ARG A 48 -15.62 -1.04 -26.76
CA ARG A 48 -16.49 -1.90 -27.56
C ARG A 48 -16.03 -3.36 -27.54
N MET A 49 -14.72 -3.59 -27.62
CA MET A 49 -14.14 -4.93 -27.68
C MET A 49 -14.16 -5.63 -26.32
N TRP A 50 -13.85 -4.92 -25.25
CA TRP A 50 -13.64 -5.51 -23.92
C TRP A 50 -14.74 -5.16 -22.93
N THR A 51 -15.11 -3.89 -22.79
CA THR A 51 -16.05 -3.45 -21.74
C THR A 51 -17.47 -3.90 -22.00
N GLY A 52 -17.97 -3.81 -23.24
CA GLY A 52 -19.33 -4.24 -23.60
C GLY A 52 -19.58 -5.72 -23.26
N PRO A 53 -18.81 -6.66 -23.85
CA PRO A 53 -18.94 -8.09 -23.58
C PRO A 53 -18.70 -8.46 -22.10
N MET A 54 -17.67 -7.88 -21.46
CA MET A 54 -17.41 -8.17 -20.04
C MET A 54 -18.50 -7.65 -19.11
N SER A 55 -19.20 -6.56 -19.44
CA SER A 55 -20.23 -6.01 -18.57
C SER A 55 -21.38 -7.00 -18.35
N MET A 56 -21.77 -7.73 -19.39
CA MET A 56 -22.80 -8.77 -19.29
C MET A 56 -22.33 -9.92 -18.39
N GLN A 57 -21.12 -10.44 -18.65
CA GLN A 57 -20.52 -11.52 -17.84
C GLN A 57 -20.32 -11.11 -16.38
N LEU A 58 -19.90 -9.87 -16.14
CA LEU A 58 -19.75 -9.31 -14.80
C LEU A 58 -21.11 -9.18 -14.10
N GLY A 59 -22.16 -8.86 -14.85
CA GLY A 59 -23.54 -8.87 -14.37
C GLY A 59 -23.98 -10.25 -13.88
N GLU A 60 -23.70 -11.30 -14.64
CA GLU A 60 -23.98 -12.69 -14.25
C GLU A 60 -23.19 -13.09 -13.00
N LEU A 61 -21.90 -12.78 -12.95
CA LEU A 61 -21.05 -13.05 -11.79
C LEU A 61 -21.53 -12.29 -10.55
N LYS A 62 -21.95 -11.03 -10.71
CA LYS A 62 -22.55 -10.25 -9.63
C LYS A 62 -23.86 -10.88 -9.15
N GLY A 63 -24.71 -11.35 -10.06
CA GLY A 63 -25.93 -12.10 -9.74
C GLY A 63 -25.65 -13.40 -8.98
N ALA A 64 -24.54 -14.07 -9.30
CA ALA A 64 -24.03 -15.23 -8.57
C ALA A 64 -23.31 -14.86 -7.25
N GLY A 65 -23.33 -13.59 -6.84
CA GLY A 65 -22.79 -13.12 -5.58
C GLY A 65 -21.30 -12.79 -5.59
N LEU A 66 -20.71 -12.45 -6.74
CA LEU A 66 -19.39 -11.82 -6.78
C LEU A 66 -19.47 -10.47 -6.05
N SER A 67 -18.55 -10.26 -5.10
CA SER A 67 -18.45 -9.02 -4.32
C SER A 67 -17.00 -8.56 -4.25
N GLY A 68 -16.79 -7.28 -3.91
CA GLY A 68 -15.43 -6.76 -3.69
C GLY A 68 -14.67 -7.52 -2.61
N VAL A 69 -15.37 -8.08 -1.62
CA VAL A 69 -14.79 -8.94 -0.57
C VAL A 69 -14.23 -10.24 -1.16
N LYS A 70 -14.97 -10.90 -2.07
CA LYS A 70 -14.48 -12.10 -2.76
C LYS A 70 -13.30 -11.79 -3.67
N VAL A 71 -13.32 -10.64 -4.35
CA VAL A 71 -12.18 -10.19 -5.18
C VAL A 71 -10.94 -9.93 -4.31
N MET A 72 -11.09 -9.25 -3.16
CA MET A 72 -10.00 -9.06 -2.19
C MET A 72 -9.48 -10.39 -1.65
N TRP A 73 -10.37 -11.33 -1.34
CA TRP A 73 -10.00 -12.67 -0.92
C TRP A 73 -9.08 -13.34 -1.95
N THR A 74 -9.46 -13.32 -3.23
CA THR A 74 -8.65 -13.88 -4.32
C THR A 74 -7.25 -13.26 -4.39
N PHE A 75 -7.12 -11.94 -4.25
CA PHE A 75 -5.80 -11.30 -4.23
C PHE A 75 -4.91 -11.79 -3.08
N PHE A 76 -5.47 -11.97 -1.89
CA PHE A 76 -4.72 -12.46 -0.73
C PHE A 76 -4.38 -13.95 -0.84
N GLU A 77 -5.33 -14.77 -1.29
CA GLU A 77 -5.15 -16.20 -1.52
C GLU A 77 -4.08 -16.45 -2.58
N TRP A 78 -4.13 -15.72 -3.70
CA TRP A 78 -3.15 -15.84 -4.78
C TRP A 78 -1.86 -15.07 -4.52
N ARG A 79 -1.72 -14.37 -3.39
CA ARG A 79 -0.52 -13.60 -3.04
C ARG A 79 -0.17 -12.54 -4.09
N VAL A 80 -1.16 -11.96 -4.76
CA VAL A 80 -0.97 -10.95 -5.80
C VAL A 80 -1.35 -9.57 -5.28
N HIS A 81 -0.44 -8.60 -5.42
CA HIS A 81 -0.76 -7.21 -5.13
C HIS A 81 -1.52 -6.56 -6.29
N PRO A 82 -2.67 -5.92 -6.05
CA PRO A 82 -3.47 -5.33 -7.12
C PRO A 82 -2.72 -4.22 -7.85
N LEU A 83 -1.87 -3.47 -7.14
CA LEU A 83 -1.14 -2.30 -7.65
C LEU A 83 0.28 -2.62 -8.17
N ARG A 84 0.77 -3.86 -8.00
CA ARG A 84 2.09 -4.24 -8.53
C ARG A 84 1.98 -4.56 -10.00
N ALA A 85 2.98 -4.17 -10.79
CA ALA A 85 3.13 -4.65 -12.16
C ALA A 85 3.17 -6.19 -12.16
N ARG A 86 2.38 -6.80 -13.04
CA ARG A 86 2.21 -8.26 -13.13
C ARG A 86 2.87 -8.76 -14.39
N VAL A 87 3.42 -9.98 -14.34
CA VAL A 87 4.08 -10.62 -15.50
C VAL A 87 3.07 -10.92 -16.61
N HIS A 88 1.84 -11.24 -16.22
CA HIS A 88 0.72 -11.43 -17.12
C HIS A 88 -0.60 -10.97 -16.46
N PRO A 89 -1.67 -10.80 -17.26
CA PRO A 89 -3.00 -10.55 -16.71
C PRO A 89 -3.43 -11.63 -15.71
N LEU A 90 -4.25 -11.23 -14.74
CA LEU A 90 -4.63 -12.11 -13.62
C LEU A 90 -5.47 -13.31 -14.04
N PHE A 91 -6.22 -13.20 -15.13
CA PHE A 91 -7.01 -14.33 -15.67
C PHE A 91 -6.14 -15.46 -16.22
N ARG A 92 -4.82 -15.24 -16.41
CA ARG A 92 -3.84 -16.26 -16.80
C ARG A 92 -3.06 -16.84 -15.61
N TYR A 93 -3.56 -16.65 -14.40
CA TYR A 93 -2.91 -17.13 -13.19
C TYR A 93 -2.72 -18.65 -13.21
N THR A 94 -1.50 -19.13 -12.95
CA THR A 94 -1.10 -20.54 -13.08
C THR A 94 -0.97 -21.27 -11.75
N GLY A 95 -1.36 -20.66 -10.62
CA GLY A 95 -1.32 -21.30 -9.30
C GLY A 95 -0.05 -21.00 -8.50
N ALA A 96 0.36 -21.92 -7.63
CA ALA A 96 1.40 -21.69 -6.62
C ALA A 96 2.79 -21.35 -7.19
N GLY A 97 3.11 -21.80 -8.41
CA GLY A 97 4.36 -21.49 -9.11
C GLY A 97 4.31 -20.24 -9.99
N ASP A 98 3.20 -19.49 -9.95
CA ASP A 98 3.00 -18.33 -10.82
C ASP A 98 4.00 -17.20 -10.48
N PRO A 99 4.71 -16.64 -11.48
CA PRO A 99 5.73 -15.61 -11.27
C PRO A 99 5.15 -14.26 -10.79
N THR A 100 3.84 -14.07 -10.88
CA THR A 100 3.11 -12.91 -10.36
C THR A 100 2.94 -12.98 -8.83
N ARG A 101 3.15 -14.16 -8.19
CA ARG A 101 3.05 -14.30 -6.74
C ARG A 101 4.17 -13.54 -6.03
N MET A 102 3.81 -12.92 -4.90
CA MET A 102 4.75 -12.23 -4.02
C MET A 102 5.51 -13.17 -3.09
N SER A 103 4.92 -14.32 -2.77
CA SER A 103 5.46 -15.31 -1.83
C SER A 103 4.92 -16.69 -2.19
N LEU A 104 5.77 -17.70 -2.02
CA LEU A 104 5.42 -19.10 -2.25
C LEU A 104 4.59 -19.66 -1.08
N ASP A 105 4.70 -19.05 0.10
CA ASP A 105 3.97 -19.47 1.29
C ASP A 105 2.46 -19.35 1.06
N GLU A 106 1.76 -20.44 1.32
CA GLU A 106 0.31 -20.50 1.28
C GLU A 106 -0.27 -19.91 2.55
N LEU A 107 -1.39 -19.21 2.40
CA LEU A 107 -2.16 -18.74 3.54
C LEU A 107 -3.27 -19.73 3.84
N THR A 108 -3.45 -20.02 5.12
CA THR A 108 -4.65 -20.69 5.58
C THR A 108 -5.89 -19.81 5.34
N PRO A 109 -7.08 -20.40 5.19
CA PRO A 109 -8.32 -19.62 5.05
C PRO A 109 -8.55 -18.63 6.21
N ALA A 110 -8.08 -18.96 7.42
CA ALA A 110 -8.17 -18.08 8.58
C ALA A 110 -7.29 -16.84 8.42
N GLU A 111 -6.07 -17.00 7.91
CA GLU A 111 -5.16 -15.87 7.65
C GLU A 111 -5.66 -14.99 6.52
N VAL A 112 -6.19 -15.57 5.43
CA VAL A 112 -6.81 -14.80 4.34
C VAL A 112 -7.97 -13.97 4.88
N ARG A 113 -8.86 -14.60 5.67
CA ARG A 113 -9.99 -13.90 6.31
C ARG A 113 -9.51 -12.75 7.19
N SER A 114 -8.49 -12.99 8.01
CA SER A 114 -7.92 -11.97 8.90
C SER A 114 -7.41 -10.77 8.10
N ARG A 115 -6.67 -11.00 7.01
CA ARG A 115 -6.14 -9.94 6.14
C ARG A 115 -7.24 -9.15 5.43
N VAL A 116 -8.26 -9.84 4.89
CA VAL A 116 -9.42 -9.19 4.28
C VAL A 116 -10.13 -8.29 5.29
N TRP A 117 -10.35 -8.80 6.51
CA TRP A 117 -10.98 -8.02 7.59
C TRP A 117 -10.17 -6.79 7.97
N THR A 118 -8.85 -6.91 8.07
CA THR A 118 -7.97 -5.75 8.34
C THR A 118 -8.11 -4.65 7.30
N VAL A 119 -8.25 -4.98 6.02
CA VAL A 119 -8.43 -3.98 4.95
C VAL A 119 -9.79 -3.31 5.04
N ILE A 120 -10.86 -4.10 5.23
CA ILE A 120 -12.23 -3.57 5.33
C ILE A 120 -12.36 -2.65 6.54
N ARG A 121 -11.88 -3.09 7.72
CA ARG A 121 -11.97 -2.27 8.93
C ARG A 121 -11.18 -0.97 8.82
N ARG A 122 -10.04 -0.98 8.13
CA ARG A 122 -9.29 0.24 7.84
C ARG A 122 -10.09 1.20 6.95
N ALA A 123 -10.80 0.67 5.95
CA ALA A 123 -11.66 1.49 5.10
C ALA A 123 -12.84 2.09 5.90
N GLU A 124 -13.48 1.31 6.78
CA GLU A 124 -14.54 1.80 7.69
C GLU A 124 -14.02 2.93 8.60
N ILE A 125 -12.86 2.73 9.24
CA ILE A 125 -12.23 3.76 10.08
C ILE A 125 -11.91 5.02 9.25
N THR A 126 -11.45 4.87 8.01
CA THR A 126 -11.16 6.01 7.12
C THR A 126 -12.42 6.81 6.84
N LEU A 127 -13.54 6.15 6.53
CA LEU A 127 -14.83 6.81 6.32
C LEU A 127 -15.29 7.55 7.59
N GLU A 128 -15.20 6.91 8.77
CA GLU A 128 -15.55 7.55 10.05
C GLU A 128 -14.69 8.78 10.34
N LEU A 129 -13.37 8.71 10.09
CA LEU A 129 -12.46 9.84 10.25
C LEU A 129 -12.81 10.99 9.29
N ASP A 130 -13.16 10.69 8.04
CA ASP A 130 -13.58 11.69 7.05
C ASP A 130 -14.90 12.37 7.49
N HIS A 131 -15.84 11.62 8.05
CA HIS A 131 -17.10 12.16 8.58
C HIS A 131 -16.89 13.03 9.83
N LEU A 132 -15.99 12.64 10.73
CA LEU A 132 -15.62 13.44 11.90
C LEU A 132 -14.86 14.70 11.50
N GLN A 133 -14.00 14.64 10.47
CA GLN A 133 -13.30 15.81 9.93
C GLN A 133 -14.25 16.82 9.26
N ALA A 134 -15.41 16.36 8.78
CA ALA A 134 -16.47 17.22 8.25
C ALA A 134 -17.29 17.95 9.35
N GLY A 135 -17.11 17.59 10.63
CA GLY A 135 -17.83 18.17 11.77
C GLY A 135 -16.92 18.69 12.89
N THR A 136 -16.78 20.02 12.97
CA THR A 136 -16.24 20.79 14.12
C THR A 136 -14.73 20.73 14.37
N ALA A 137 -14.04 21.82 14.04
CA ALA A 137 -12.66 22.08 14.46
C ALA A 137 -12.62 22.59 15.91
N LEU A 138 -12.23 21.75 16.87
CA LEU A 138 -11.63 22.23 18.13
C LEU A 138 -10.15 22.49 17.88
N VAL A 139 -9.79 23.77 17.82
CA VAL A 139 -8.41 24.25 17.67
C VAL A 139 -7.55 23.80 18.86
N PRO A 140 -6.42 23.10 18.64
CA PRO A 140 -5.37 22.99 19.65
C PRO A 140 -4.25 23.97 19.30
N ALA A 141 -4.00 24.90 20.22
CA ALA A 141 -2.93 25.86 20.19
C ALA A 141 -1.55 25.17 20.01
N ALA A 142 -0.78 25.67 19.06
CA ALA A 142 0.60 25.28 18.87
C ALA A 142 1.45 25.76 20.05
N ARG A 143 2.17 24.84 20.70
CA ARG A 143 3.37 25.15 21.48
C ARG A 143 4.47 24.19 21.04
N HIS A 144 5.33 24.65 20.15
CA HIS A 144 6.67 24.09 20.00
C HIS A 144 7.53 24.69 21.11
N ALA A 145 8.01 23.85 22.03
CA ALA A 145 9.20 24.12 22.83
C ALA A 145 10.09 22.88 22.67
N GLY A 146 11.22 23.06 21.98
CA GLY A 146 12.15 22.00 21.64
C GLY A 146 12.89 21.50 22.87
N ASN A 147 12.97 20.17 22.98
CA ASN A 147 14.05 19.49 23.67
C ASN A 147 15.13 19.23 22.62
N ASP A 148 16.29 19.87 22.76
CA ASP A 148 17.49 19.50 22.03
C ASP A 148 18.11 18.24 22.67
N PRO A 149 18.48 17.20 21.91
CA PRO A 149 19.31 16.14 22.46
C PRO A 149 20.79 16.57 22.50
N VAL A 150 21.34 16.55 23.71
CA VAL A 150 22.76 16.74 24.04
C VAL A 150 23.63 15.67 23.35
N PRO A 151 24.83 16.01 22.84
CA PRO A 151 25.76 15.01 22.30
C PRO A 151 26.56 14.38 23.46
N VAL A 152 26.53 13.05 23.57
CA VAL A 152 27.49 12.33 24.42
C VAL A 152 28.48 11.61 23.52
N SER A 153 29.70 12.13 23.47
CA SER A 153 30.88 11.45 22.96
C SER A 153 31.59 10.67 24.07
N SER A 154 32.02 9.47 23.69
CA SER A 154 33.24 8.77 24.12
C SER A 154 33.34 8.18 25.53
N VAL A 155 33.45 6.84 25.58
CA VAL A 155 34.46 6.15 26.40
C VAL A 155 35.18 5.12 25.53
N THR A 156 36.51 5.13 25.65
CA THR A 156 37.49 4.49 24.79
C THR A 156 37.98 3.15 25.35
N SER A 157 38.10 2.16 24.46
CA SER A 157 39.14 1.12 24.34
C SER A 157 39.46 0.15 25.48
N LEU A 158 39.44 -1.15 25.12
CA LEU A 158 40.51 -2.07 25.48
C LEU A 158 40.86 -2.95 24.27
N ARG A 159 42.15 -2.95 23.94
CA ARG A 159 42.82 -3.66 22.83
C ARG A 159 42.80 -5.17 23.03
N SER A 160 42.69 -5.94 21.94
CA SER A 160 43.73 -6.90 21.53
C SER A 160 43.41 -7.46 20.14
N VAL A 161 44.39 -7.39 19.23
CA VAL A 161 44.47 -8.12 17.96
C VAL A 161 45.19 -9.46 18.26
N PRO A 162 44.98 -10.54 17.51
CA PRO A 162 45.96 -10.85 16.47
C PRO A 162 45.35 -11.33 15.14
N SER A 163 46.05 -10.95 14.07
CA SER A 163 45.91 -11.36 12.68
C SER A 163 46.25 -12.84 12.46
N TYR A 164 45.54 -13.52 11.55
CA TYR A 164 46.05 -14.57 10.64
C TYR A 164 45.06 -14.65 9.45
N LEU A 165 45.42 -14.12 8.27
CA LEU A 165 46.04 -14.77 7.10
C LEU A 165 45.05 -15.35 6.08
N HIS A 166 45.17 -14.79 4.87
CA HIS A 166 44.88 -15.28 3.53
C HIS A 166 44.50 -16.75 3.33
N LEU A 167 43.42 -16.96 2.57
CA LEU A 167 43.45 -17.50 1.20
C LEU A 167 42.19 -17.06 0.45
#